data_AF-V5YSC9-F1
#
_entry.id   AF-V5YSC9-F1
#
_cell.length_a   1.000
_cell.length_b   1.000
_cell.length_c   1.000
_cell.angle_alpha   90.00
_cell.angle_beta   90.00
_cell.angle_gamma   90.00
#
_symmetry.space_group_name_H-M   'P 1'
#
loop_
_entity.id
_entity.type
_entity.pdbx_description
1 polymer ?
#
loop_
_entity_poly.entity_id
_entity_poly.type
_entity_poly.pdbx_seq_one_letter_code
_entity_poly.pdbx_strand_id
1 'polypeptide(L)'
;MTATSWTRETLDRIQEIMDASLRTAGTVQRSFFGKEERRLDAQAFLRTWNGIYMCAAATQGSGPWPHLAGIKLEFDAEGELSMLLYQGGAREADLRANPRTVLQKQDDDGTVLTVYARAEVPDDEPVIDRRGRAHIQVRLVPVRIYAMGPYVSGPLSRPDRAGNGRA
;
A
#
# COMPACT_ATOMS: atom_id res chain seq x y z
N MET A 1 14.97 11.47 -8.59
CA MET A 1 13.77 11.87 -7.84
C MET A 1 14.11 13.12 -7.08
N THR A 2 13.45 14.24 -7.35
CA THR A 2 13.47 15.40 -6.44
C THR A 2 12.99 14.91 -5.08
N ALA A 3 13.69 15.29 -4.01
CA ALA A 3 13.26 14.94 -2.66
C ALA A 3 11.93 15.67 -2.38
N THR A 4 10.83 14.94 -2.43
CA THR A 4 9.54 15.45 -1.98
C THR A 4 9.67 15.75 -0.50
N SER A 5 9.58 17.02 -0.11
CA SER A 5 9.51 17.42 1.29
C SER A 5 8.06 17.53 1.72
N TRP A 6 7.65 16.73 2.70
CA TRP A 6 6.32 16.82 3.31
C TRP A 6 6.30 17.90 4.40
N THR A 7 5.20 18.64 4.47
CA THR A 7 4.97 19.61 5.55
C THR A 7 4.73 18.89 6.88
N ARG A 8 4.87 19.62 7.99
CA ARG A 8 4.53 19.08 9.32
C ARG A 8 3.06 18.65 9.39
N GLU A 9 2.16 19.45 8.82
CA GLU A 9 0.73 19.14 8.76
C GLU A 9 0.46 17.80 8.03
N THR A 10 1.13 17.56 6.90
CA THR A 10 1.04 16.29 6.18
C THR A 10 1.52 15.12 7.05
N LEU A 11 2.67 15.28 7.72
CA LEU A 11 3.23 14.25 8.60
C LEU A 11 2.30 13.94 9.77
N ASP A 12 1.76 14.96 10.43
CA ASP A 12 0.86 14.81 11.57
C ASP A 12 -0.42 14.08 11.15
N ARG A 13 -1.02 14.45 10.01
CA ARG A 13 -2.21 13.78 9.47
C ARG A 13 -1.97 12.30 9.18
N ILE A 14 -0.84 11.95 8.58
CA ILE A 14 -0.50 10.55 8.29
C ILE A 14 -0.25 9.79 9.60
N GLN A 15 0.44 10.39 10.57
CA GLN A 15 0.67 9.81 11.88
C GLN A 15 -0.65 9.52 12.61
N GLU A 16 -1.60 10.46 12.56
CA GLU A 16 -2.93 10.29 13.15
C GLU A 16 -3.68 9.08 12.57
N ILE A 17 -3.62 8.89 11.24
CA ILE A 17 -4.23 7.73 10.57
C ILE A 17 -3.55 6.44 11.02
N MET A 18 -2.21 6.40 11.08
CA MET A 18 -1.46 5.23 11.54
C MET A 18 -1.81 4.86 12.99
N ASP A 19 -1.88 5.87 13.86
CA ASP A 19 -2.20 5.67 15.27
C ASP A 19 -3.65 5.21 15.46
N ALA A 20 -4.60 5.80 14.73
CA ALA A 20 -6.01 5.39 14.73
C ALA A 20 -6.17 3.95 14.21
N SER A 21 -5.40 3.57 13.20
CA SER A 21 -5.38 2.22 12.63
C SER A 21 -4.94 1.20 13.67
N LEU A 22 -3.85 1.47 14.39
CA LEU A 22 -3.39 0.60 15.48
C LEU A 22 -4.38 0.56 16.65
N ARG A 23 -4.99 1.70 17.02
CA ARG A 23 -5.98 1.75 18.10
C ARG A 23 -7.21 0.87 17.83
N THR A 24 -7.60 0.73 16.57
CA THR A 24 -8.79 -0.05 16.15
C THR A 24 -8.44 -1.45 15.64
N ALA A 25 -7.15 -1.79 15.56
CA ALA A 25 -6.69 -3.10 15.13
C ALA A 25 -7.10 -4.21 16.11
N GLY A 26 -7.46 -5.38 15.58
CA GLY A 26 -7.60 -6.59 16.38
C GLY A 26 -6.28 -6.99 17.06
N THR A 27 -6.36 -7.86 18.07
CA THR A 27 -5.22 -8.23 18.92
C THR A 27 -4.01 -8.69 18.12
N VAL A 28 -4.22 -9.53 17.10
CA VAL A 28 -3.13 -10.07 16.27
C VAL A 28 -2.47 -8.98 15.44
N GLN A 29 -3.22 -8.18 14.67
CA GLN A 29 -2.62 -7.08 13.90
C GLN A 29 -1.86 -6.11 14.80
N ARG A 30 -2.42 -5.75 15.95
CA ARG A 30 -1.76 -4.85 16.90
C ARG A 30 -0.45 -5.43 17.44
N SER A 31 -0.42 -6.73 17.75
CA SER A 31 0.79 -7.41 18.22
C SER A 31 1.91 -7.47 17.17
N PHE A 32 1.56 -7.31 15.89
CA PHE A 32 2.50 -7.35 14.78
C PHE A 32 2.98 -5.93 14.42
N PHE A 33 2.06 -5.02 14.11
CA PHE A 33 2.36 -3.66 13.65
C PHE A 33 2.60 -2.65 14.80
N GLY A 34 2.22 -2.99 16.03
CA GLY A 34 2.35 -2.11 17.20
C GLY A 34 3.64 -2.31 18.00
N LYS A 35 4.55 -3.19 17.55
CA LYS A 35 5.84 -3.41 18.22
C LYS A 35 6.71 -2.18 18.11
N GLU A 36 7.12 -1.62 19.24
CA GLU A 36 7.85 -0.35 19.31
C GLU A 36 9.14 -0.41 18.50
N GLU A 37 9.86 -1.52 18.55
CA GLU A 37 11.14 -1.71 17.86
C GLU A 37 11.02 -1.82 16.33
N ARG A 38 9.80 -1.90 15.78
CA ARG A 38 9.53 -2.01 14.33
C ARG A 38 8.60 -0.92 13.83
N ARG A 39 8.06 -0.10 14.72
CA ARG A 39 7.05 0.90 14.37
C ARG A 39 7.71 1.98 13.52
N LEU A 40 7.09 2.31 12.40
CA LEU A 40 7.47 3.48 11.61
C LEU A 40 6.68 4.70 12.10
N ASP A 41 7.34 5.84 12.17
CA ASP A 41 6.65 7.13 12.17
C ASP A 41 6.19 7.49 10.76
N ALA A 42 5.36 8.54 10.63
CA ALA A 42 4.84 8.99 9.35
C ALA A 42 5.94 9.34 8.32
N GLN A 43 7.05 9.93 8.78
CA GLN A 43 8.12 10.35 7.89
C GLN A 43 8.88 9.14 7.32
N ALA A 44 9.18 8.15 8.16
CA ALA A 44 9.77 6.88 7.77
C ALA A 44 8.82 6.11 6.85
N PHE A 45 7.53 6.04 7.18
CA PHE A 45 6.51 5.42 6.33
C PHE A 45 6.48 6.04 4.92
N LEU A 46 6.37 7.36 4.80
CA LEU A 46 6.27 8.03 3.50
C LEU A 46 7.55 7.86 2.66
N ARG A 47 8.72 7.96 3.29
CA ARG A 47 10.00 7.70 2.63
C ARG A 47 10.08 6.28 2.10
N THR A 48 9.76 5.29 2.93
CA THR A 48 9.85 3.87 2.53
C THR A 48 8.79 3.53 1.49
N TRP A 49 7.58 4.06 1.63
CA TRP A 49 6.53 3.91 0.62
C TRP A 49 6.97 4.44 -0.74
N ASN A 50 7.49 5.66 -0.81
CA ASN A 50 7.95 6.26 -2.06
C ASN A 50 9.26 5.65 -2.57
N GLY A 51 10.02 4.96 -1.72
CA GLY A 51 11.22 4.21 -2.11
C GLY A 51 10.94 2.87 -2.80
N ILE A 52 9.82 2.21 -2.46
CA ILE A 52 9.43 0.93 -3.06
C ILE A 52 8.67 1.17 -4.38
N TYR A 53 9.22 0.69 -5.50
CA TYR A 53 8.72 1.00 -6.84
C TYR A 53 7.30 0.44 -7.13
N MET A 54 7.07 -0.83 -6.82
CA MET A 54 5.80 -1.52 -7.12
C MET A 54 4.88 -1.58 -5.90
N CYS A 55 3.59 -1.37 -6.15
CA CYS A 55 2.50 -1.56 -5.21
C CYS A 55 1.58 -2.66 -5.73
N ALA A 56 1.25 -3.64 -4.89
CA ALA A 56 0.11 -4.49 -5.13
C ALA A 56 -1.17 -3.72 -4.78
N ALA A 57 -2.15 -3.70 -5.67
CA ALA A 57 -3.45 -3.06 -5.48
C ALA A 57 -4.55 -4.09 -5.67
N ALA A 58 -5.41 -4.24 -4.65
CA ALA A 58 -6.55 -5.11 -4.65
C ALA A 58 -7.86 -4.30 -4.67
N THR A 59 -8.70 -4.57 -5.67
CA THR A 59 -10.06 -4.03 -5.80
C THR A 59 -11.07 -5.19 -5.79
N GLN A 60 -12.32 -4.89 -5.46
CA GLN A 60 -13.36 -5.92 -5.34
C GLN A 60 -14.68 -5.40 -5.89
N GLY A 61 -15.06 -5.88 -7.08
CA GLY A 61 -16.40 -5.72 -7.63
C GLY A 61 -17.39 -6.76 -7.10
N SER A 62 -18.41 -7.07 -7.91
CA SER A 62 -19.46 -8.05 -7.56
C SER A 62 -19.04 -9.52 -7.68
N GLY A 63 -17.85 -9.81 -8.21
CA GLY A 63 -17.33 -11.16 -8.35
C GLY A 63 -16.95 -11.82 -7.01
N PRO A 64 -16.74 -13.14 -6.97
CA PRO A 64 -16.38 -13.85 -5.75
C PRO A 64 -14.93 -13.62 -5.30
N TRP A 65 -14.08 -13.11 -6.19
CA TRP A 65 -12.65 -12.91 -5.96
C TRP A 65 -12.24 -11.46 -6.20
N PRO A 66 -11.23 -10.93 -5.48
CA PRO A 66 -10.69 -9.60 -5.74
C PRO A 66 -9.83 -9.62 -7.01
N HIS A 67 -9.79 -8.48 -7.70
CA HIS A 67 -8.81 -8.25 -8.76
C HIS A 67 -7.53 -7.67 -8.16
N LEU A 68 -6.38 -8.28 -8.48
CA LEU A 68 -5.06 -7.82 -8.05
C LEU A 68 -4.26 -7.29 -9.24
N ALA A 69 -3.60 -6.15 -9.06
CA ALA A 69 -2.69 -5.59 -10.07
C ALA A 69 -1.44 -4.97 -9.43
N GLY A 70 -0.31 -5.06 -10.12
CA GLY A 70 0.88 -4.27 -9.81
C GLY A 70 0.77 -2.87 -10.42
N ILE A 71 0.90 -1.83 -9.60
CA ILE A 71 0.93 -0.42 -10.04
C ILE A 71 2.10 0.33 -9.44
N LYS A 72 2.49 1.42 -10.10
CA LYS A 72 3.30 2.46 -9.47
C LYS A 72 2.37 3.41 -8.72
N LEU A 73 2.68 3.72 -7.47
CA LEU A 73 1.89 4.61 -6.63
C LEU A 73 2.78 5.27 -5.58
N GLU A 74 2.74 6.59 -5.46
CA GLU A 74 3.57 7.40 -4.56
C GLU A 74 2.67 8.40 -3.82
N PHE A 75 3.05 8.77 -2.60
CA PHE A 75 2.49 9.92 -1.91
C PHE A 75 3.10 11.21 -2.47
N ASP A 76 2.26 12.18 -2.80
CA ASP A 76 2.71 13.53 -3.18
C ASP A 76 3.09 14.37 -1.95
N ALA A 77 3.36 15.68 -2.15
CA ALA A 77 3.82 16.58 -1.08
C ALA A 77 2.72 16.85 -0.03
N GLU A 78 1.47 16.75 -0.45
CA GLU A 78 0.25 16.89 0.33
C GLU A 78 -0.09 15.59 1.10
N GLY A 79 0.63 14.49 0.80
CA GLY A 79 0.41 13.18 1.39
C GLY A 79 -0.85 12.52 0.86
N GLU A 80 -1.19 12.79 -0.39
CA GLU A 80 -2.27 12.15 -1.12
C GLU A 80 -1.74 11.06 -2.04
N LEU A 81 -2.63 10.11 -2.36
CA LEU A 81 -2.36 9.05 -3.31
C LEU A 81 -3.25 9.26 -4.52
N SER A 82 -2.68 9.09 -5.71
CA SER A 82 -3.45 9.07 -6.95
C SER A 82 -3.00 7.94 -7.87
N MET A 83 -3.97 7.30 -8.51
CA MET A 83 -3.69 6.21 -9.46
C MET A 83 -4.28 6.53 -10.83
N LEU A 84 -3.58 6.07 -11.88
CA LEU A 84 -4.16 6.06 -13.21
C LEU A 84 -5.07 4.84 -13.34
N LEU A 85 -6.35 5.09 -13.62
CA LEU A 85 -7.36 4.09 -13.89
C LEU A 85 -7.62 4.06 -15.39
N TYR A 86 -7.11 3.02 -16.06
CA TYR A 86 -7.36 2.83 -17.48
C TYR A 86 -8.79 2.35 -17.71
N GLN A 87 -9.46 2.96 -18.68
CA GLN A 87 -10.85 2.66 -18.99
C GLN A 87 -11.04 1.26 -19.59
N GLY A 88 -12.22 0.68 -19.35
CA GLY A 88 -12.61 -0.64 -19.83
C GLY A 88 -11.93 -1.79 -19.07
N GLY A 89 -11.18 -1.50 -18.00
CA GLY A 89 -10.52 -2.49 -17.17
C GLY A 89 -11.39 -2.94 -15.99
N ALA A 90 -11.14 -4.16 -15.50
CA ALA A 90 -11.85 -4.73 -14.34
C ALA A 90 -11.81 -3.81 -13.10
N ARG A 91 -10.67 -3.15 -12.84
CA ARG A 91 -10.51 -2.22 -11.72
C ARG A 91 -11.39 -0.97 -11.84
N GLU A 92 -11.72 -0.52 -13.05
CA GLU A 92 -12.64 0.61 -13.21
C GLU A 92 -14.04 0.20 -12.78
N ALA A 93 -14.53 -0.92 -13.31
CA ALA A 93 -15.82 -1.46 -12.94
C ALA A 93 -15.91 -1.74 -11.42
N ASP A 94 -14.86 -2.33 -10.85
CA ASP A 94 -14.77 -2.58 -9.41
C ASP A 94 -14.89 -1.30 -8.60
N LEU A 95 -14.08 -0.27 -8.89
CA LEU A 95 -14.04 0.95 -8.08
C LEU A 95 -15.28 1.82 -8.24
N ARG A 96 -15.94 1.77 -9.40
CA ARG A 96 -17.25 2.41 -9.58
C ARG A 96 -18.34 1.70 -8.76
N ALA A 97 -18.30 0.37 -8.66
CA ALA A 97 -19.28 -0.40 -7.86
C ALA A 97 -18.97 -0.38 -6.36
N ASN A 98 -17.69 -0.37 -5.99
CA ASN A 98 -17.20 -0.45 -4.63
C ASN A 98 -15.88 0.35 -4.52
N PRO A 99 -15.89 1.56 -3.96
CA PRO A 99 -14.74 2.45 -3.96
C PRO A 99 -13.64 2.01 -2.97
N ARG A 100 -13.71 0.83 -2.36
CA ARG A 100 -12.73 0.35 -1.39
C ARG A 100 -11.59 -0.36 -2.09
N THR A 101 -10.36 0.04 -1.78
CA THR A 101 -9.15 -0.60 -2.28
C THR A 101 -8.16 -0.85 -1.16
N VAL A 102 -7.34 -1.88 -1.32
CA VAL A 102 -6.20 -2.16 -0.44
C VAL A 102 -4.92 -2.13 -1.25
N LEU A 103 -3.92 -1.47 -0.71
CA LEU A 103 -2.63 -1.26 -1.33
C LEU A 103 -1.56 -1.85 -0.41
N GLN A 104 -0.62 -2.60 -0.97
CA GLN A 104 0.49 -3.17 -0.21
C GLN A 104 1.81 -2.95 -0.93
N LYS A 105 2.82 -2.56 -0.16
CA LYS A 105 4.23 -2.57 -0.54
C LYS A 105 5.02 -3.37 0.48
N GLN A 106 6.04 -4.06 0.01
CA GLN A 106 7.01 -4.76 0.83
C GLN A 106 8.39 -4.70 0.16
N ASP A 107 9.44 -4.82 0.97
CA ASP A 107 10.82 -4.95 0.50
C ASP A 107 11.43 -6.28 0.96
N ASP A 108 12.66 -6.53 0.53
CA ASP A 108 13.40 -7.77 0.83
C ASP A 108 13.90 -7.82 2.28
N ASP A 109 13.93 -6.68 2.98
CA ASP A 109 14.31 -6.57 4.39
C ASP A 109 13.14 -6.89 5.33
N GLY A 110 11.98 -7.22 4.77
CA GLY A 110 10.78 -7.60 5.50
C GLY A 110 9.96 -6.41 6.02
N THR A 111 10.19 -5.20 5.48
CA THR A 111 9.25 -4.09 5.65
C THR A 111 7.91 -4.47 5.03
N VAL A 112 6.81 -4.17 5.73
CA VAL A 112 5.46 -4.35 5.18
C VAL A 112 4.64 -3.09 5.42
N LEU A 113 4.14 -2.50 4.33
CA LEU A 113 3.34 -1.29 4.31
C LEU A 113 1.98 -1.61 3.68
N THR A 114 0.90 -1.36 4.39
CA THR A 114 -0.48 -1.59 3.92
C THR A 114 -1.30 -0.32 4.08
N VAL A 115 -1.93 0.13 3.00
CA VAL A 115 -2.86 1.27 2.98
C VAL A 115 -4.21 0.79 2.51
N TYR A 116 -5.23 0.96 3.35
CA TYR A 116 -6.62 0.87 2.91
C TYR A 116 -7.06 2.26 2.51
N ALA A 117 -7.67 2.39 1.34
CA ALA A 117 -8.12 3.67 0.82
C ALA A 117 -9.52 3.58 0.25
N ARG A 118 -10.16 4.75 0.15
CA ARG A 118 -11.36 4.96 -0.64
C ARG A 118 -10.99 5.70 -1.91
N ALA A 119 -11.36 5.15 -3.06
CA ALA A 119 -11.22 5.78 -4.35
C ALA A 119 -12.32 6.83 -4.56
N GLU A 120 -11.92 8.01 -5.01
CA GLU A 120 -12.78 9.05 -5.54
C GLU A 120 -12.62 9.01 -7.07
N VAL A 121 -13.51 8.28 -7.73
CA VAL A 121 -13.49 8.10 -9.19
C VAL A 121 -14.24 9.28 -9.81
N PRO A 122 -13.58 10.19 -10.54
CA PRO A 122 -14.26 11.28 -11.19
C PRO A 122 -15.08 10.79 -12.39
N ASP A 123 -16.06 11.61 -12.80
CA ASP A 123 -16.81 11.44 -14.04
C ASP A 123 -16.19 12.26 -15.21
N ASP A 124 -14.92 12.65 -15.04
CA ASP A 124 -14.17 13.44 -16.01
C ASP A 124 -13.96 12.72 -17.36
N GLU A 125 -13.73 13.51 -18.40
CA GLU A 125 -13.30 12.99 -19.69
C GLU A 125 -11.94 12.30 -19.57
N PRO A 126 -11.77 11.10 -20.17
CA PRO A 126 -10.52 10.37 -20.10
C PRO A 126 -9.40 11.07 -20.90
N VAL A 127 -8.20 11.02 -20.34
CA VAL A 127 -6.97 11.41 -21.04
C VAL A 127 -6.46 10.23 -21.86
N ILE A 128 -6.14 10.47 -23.13
CA ILE A 128 -5.52 9.47 -23.99
C ILE A 128 -4.00 9.54 -23.84
N ASP A 129 -3.38 8.44 -23.42
CA ASP A 129 -1.92 8.37 -23.33
C ASP A 129 -1.25 8.22 -24.71
N ARG A 130 0.08 8.31 -24.75
CA ARG A 130 0.87 8.16 -25.99
C ARG A 130 0.71 6.81 -26.69
N ARG A 131 0.09 5.82 -26.04
CA ARG A 131 -0.18 4.47 -26.57
C ARG A 131 -1.65 4.29 -26.95
N GLY A 132 -2.44 5.37 -26.98
CA GLY A 132 -3.85 5.35 -27.33
C GLY A 132 -4.76 4.81 -26.23
N ARG A 133 -4.28 4.68 -24.99
CA ARG A 133 -5.08 4.14 -23.88
C ARG A 133 -5.72 5.28 -23.10
N ALA A 134 -7.04 5.21 -22.98
CA ALA A 134 -7.84 6.13 -22.19
C ALA A 134 -7.68 5.84 -20.69
N HIS A 135 -7.45 6.89 -19.89
CA HIS A 135 -7.35 6.78 -18.44
C HIS A 135 -7.83 8.05 -17.73
N ILE A 136 -8.24 7.89 -16.48
CA ILE A 136 -8.53 8.99 -15.56
C ILE A 136 -7.60 8.91 -14.34
N GLN A 137 -7.32 10.05 -13.72
CA GLN A 137 -6.62 10.09 -12.44
C GLN A 137 -7.65 9.96 -11.32
N VAL A 138 -7.46 8.96 -10.46
CA VAL A 138 -8.35 8.66 -9.34
C VAL A 138 -7.61 9.00 -8.05
N ARG A 139 -8.22 9.83 -7.20
CA ARG A 139 -7.70 10.13 -5.87
C ARG A 139 -8.02 8.96 -4.94
N LEU A 140 -7.05 8.55 -4.15
CA LEU A 140 -7.17 7.48 -3.16
C LEU A 140 -6.99 8.09 -1.78
N VAL A 141 -8.07 8.19 -1.02
CA VAL A 141 -8.07 8.76 0.33
C VAL A 141 -7.73 7.66 1.33
N PRO A 142 -6.57 7.70 2.01
CA PRO A 142 -6.21 6.71 3.01
C PRO A 142 -7.19 6.75 4.19
N VAL A 143 -7.70 5.59 4.59
CA VAL A 143 -8.60 5.44 5.74
C VAL A 143 -8.00 4.57 6.84
N ARG A 144 -6.98 3.77 6.52
CA ARG A 144 -6.24 2.94 7.46
C ARG A 144 -4.84 2.68 6.93
N ILE A 145 -3.84 2.77 7.80
CA ILE A 145 -2.44 2.52 7.48
C ILE A 145 -1.86 1.57 8.53
N TYR A 146 -1.29 0.46 8.07
CA TYR A 146 -0.43 -0.40 8.87
C TYR A 146 0.95 -0.40 8.26
N ALA A 147 1.96 -0.18 9.08
CA ALA A 147 3.34 -0.15 8.63
C ALA A 147 4.23 -0.74 9.70
N MET A 148 5.19 -1.54 9.27
CA MET A 148 6.31 -1.95 10.10
C MET A 148 7.58 -1.91 9.27
N GLY A 149 8.67 -1.53 9.93
CA GLY A 149 10.02 -1.57 9.37
C GLY A 149 10.55 -2.99 9.21
N PRO A 150 11.83 -3.11 8.86
CA PRO A 150 12.49 -4.38 8.56
C PRO A 150 12.21 -5.46 9.60
N TYR A 151 11.71 -6.59 9.13
CA TYR A 151 11.52 -7.77 9.97
C TYR A 151 11.49 -9.04 9.13
N VAL A 152 12.46 -9.90 9.36
CA VAL A 152 12.42 -11.27 8.85
C VAL A 152 11.67 -12.15 9.85
N SER A 153 10.37 -12.37 9.63
CA SER A 153 9.70 -13.60 10.09
C SER A 153 9.53 -14.57 8.95
N GLY A 154 10.05 -15.76 9.14
CA GLY A 154 9.70 -16.97 8.43
C GLY A 154 9.99 -18.16 9.33
N PRO A 155 9.56 -19.37 8.98
CA PRO A 155 10.18 -20.55 9.58
C PRO A 155 11.69 -20.38 9.39
N LEU A 156 12.47 -20.42 10.49
CA LEU A 156 13.90 -20.60 10.39
C LEU A 156 14.08 -21.80 9.45
N SER A 157 14.75 -21.60 8.32
CA SER A 157 15.20 -22.72 7.49
C SER A 157 15.80 -23.71 8.48
N ARG A 158 15.17 -24.90 8.61
CA ARG A 158 15.77 -25.96 9.41
C ARG A 158 17.20 -26.05 8.90
N PRO A 159 18.24 -25.90 9.74
CA PRO A 159 19.58 -26.15 9.28
C PRO A 159 19.54 -27.53 8.62
N ASP A 160 20.01 -27.61 7.38
CA ASP A 160 20.10 -28.86 6.65
C ASP A 160 20.60 -29.90 7.64
N ARG A 161 19.86 -31.00 7.79
CA ARG A 161 20.41 -32.17 8.46
C ARG A 161 21.66 -32.50 7.67
N ALA A 162 22.81 -32.05 8.16
CA ALA A 162 24.12 -32.47 7.71
C ALA A 162 24.00 -33.97 7.51
N GLY A 163 24.18 -34.39 6.25
CA GLY A 163 24.01 -35.76 5.82
C GLY A 163 24.71 -36.65 6.85
N ASN A 164 23.90 -37.45 7.54
CA ASN A 164 24.42 -38.51 8.39
C ASN A 164 25.39 -39.31 7.55
N GLY A 165 26.65 -39.30 7.98
CA GLY A 165 27.66 -40.18 7.43
C GLY A 165 27.17 -41.62 7.41
N ARG A 166 27.22 -42.20 6.22
CA ARG A 166 27.41 -43.63 5.89
C ARG A 166 28.04 -43.60 4.49
N ALA A 167 29.18 -44.20 4.19
CA ALA A 167 29.98 -45.21 4.86
C ALA A 167 31.47 -44.93 4.63
#